data_AF-A0A914R4V7-F1
#
_entry.id   AF-A0A914R4V7-F1
#
_cell.length_a   1.000
_cell.length_b   1.000
_cell.length_c   1.000
_cell.angle_alpha   90.00
_cell.angle_beta   90.00
_cell.angle_gamma   90.00
#
_symmetry.space_group_name_H-M   'P 1'
#
loop_
_entity.id
_entity.type
_entity.pdbx_description
1 polymer ?
#
loop_
_entity_poly.entity_id
_entity_poly.type
_entity_poly.pdbx_seq_one_letter_code
_entity_poly.pdbx_strand_id
1 'polypeptide(L)'
;MSEFPPAKKPRLSFNSNPKNTQVININNPDIKYPTAAAADIVDWDHDCDNFCINLGEGFSSAELPKICKPIMDNPIFGRLRYIRQTGVCFYVFPDTSHTRFTHSLGTSVIAYQLVKKLFKQKINGKPPMTGSEMLCVVIAALCHDLGHGPYSHLCEEFFIQEDGTHFTHEQMSTILFDKMLQDYPEIKTKLDKHFTNYHYNLIKDLINPPPFPSKTSDSWNLLVGPEKAFLYAIVNNPVTGLDVDKLEYLFRDSKRSGVMNLTSENIERFIKKIRICSTPDELKYNWLAFPESDAENLRSIFDARKKLHSTVYSHKNVLAINKMYVFGGKGH
;
A
#
# COMPACT_ATOMS: atom_id res chain seq x y z
N MET A 1 -26.76 13.64 43.53
CA MET A 1 -25.39 13.95 43.06
C MET A 1 -24.51 12.76 43.42
N SER A 2 -24.29 11.86 42.47
CA SER A 2 -23.39 10.70 42.62
C SER A 2 -22.25 10.90 41.63
N GLU A 3 -21.06 11.15 42.15
CA GLU A 3 -19.83 11.33 41.39
C GLU A 3 -19.42 10.02 40.73
N PHE A 4 -19.27 10.02 39.41
CA PHE A 4 -18.59 8.94 38.69
C PHE A 4 -17.07 9.15 38.84
N PRO A 5 -16.29 8.10 39.16
CA PRO A 5 -14.85 8.21 39.27
C PRO A 5 -14.20 8.42 37.88
N PRO A 6 -13.05 9.11 37.80
CA PRO A 6 -12.38 9.38 36.53
C PRO A 6 -11.91 8.08 35.87
N ALA A 7 -12.28 7.89 34.61
CA ALA A 7 -11.85 6.76 33.79
C ALA A 7 -10.31 6.78 33.66
N LYS A 8 -9.64 5.73 34.12
CA LYS A 8 -8.21 5.50 33.86
C LYS A 8 -8.00 5.40 32.35
N LYS A 9 -7.25 6.33 31.76
CA LYS A 9 -6.78 6.25 30.37
C LYS A 9 -5.99 4.93 30.19
N PRO A 10 -6.36 4.06 29.24
CA PRO A 10 -5.52 2.91 28.91
C PRO A 10 -4.26 3.42 28.20
N ARG A 11 -3.09 3.28 28.84
CA ARG A 11 -1.80 3.41 28.15
C ARG A 11 -1.61 2.16 27.29
N LEU A 12 -1.80 2.29 25.98
CA LEU A 12 -1.28 1.31 25.03
C LEU A 12 0.24 1.46 25.02
N SER A 13 0.95 0.59 25.73
CA SER A 13 2.41 0.51 25.66
C SER A 13 2.79 -0.20 24.36
N PHE A 14 3.18 0.55 23.33
CA PHE A 14 3.82 0.00 22.15
C PHE A 14 5.26 -0.40 22.52
N ASN A 15 5.47 -1.69 22.73
CA ASN A 15 6.80 -2.24 22.99
C ASN A 15 7.53 -2.37 21.65
N SER A 16 8.22 -1.31 21.23
CA SER A 16 9.10 -1.31 20.06
C SER A 16 10.39 -2.05 20.40
N ASN A 17 10.43 -3.36 20.18
CA ASN A 17 11.67 -4.13 20.28
C ASN A 17 12.07 -4.69 18.90
N PRO A 18 12.82 -3.94 18.08
CA PRO A 18 13.33 -4.43 16.82
C PRO A 18 14.67 -5.15 17.07
N LYS A 19 14.63 -6.38 17.58
CA LYS A 19 15.84 -7.19 17.74
C LYS A 19 15.58 -8.66 17.39
N ASN A 20 15.59 -8.94 16.09
CA ASN A 20 16.10 -10.21 15.54
C ASN A 20 16.25 -10.17 14.01
N THR A 21 16.75 -9.07 13.45
CA THR A 21 17.16 -9.04 12.04
C THR A 21 18.63 -9.44 11.98
N GLN A 22 18.93 -10.64 11.47
CA GLN A 22 20.30 -11.02 11.17
C GLN A 22 20.83 -10.08 10.08
N VAL A 23 21.91 -9.37 10.41
CA VAL A 23 22.62 -8.46 9.50
C VAL A 23 23.49 -9.33 8.59
N ILE A 24 23.23 -9.31 7.29
CA ILE A 24 23.89 -10.19 6.30
C ILE A 24 24.77 -9.33 5.37
N ASN A 25 26.10 -9.54 5.41
CA ASN A 25 27.11 -8.77 4.67
C ASN A 25 27.20 -9.15 3.19
N ILE A 26 26.59 -8.35 2.31
CA ILE A 26 26.45 -8.52 0.85
C ILE A 26 27.67 -9.03 0.03
N ASN A 27 28.92 -8.90 0.52
CA ASN A 27 30.13 -9.29 -0.23
C ASN A 27 30.64 -10.71 0.05
N ASN A 28 29.94 -11.50 0.86
CA ASN A 28 30.34 -12.88 1.14
C ASN A 28 29.64 -13.87 0.18
N PRO A 29 30.38 -14.60 -0.68
CA PRO A 29 29.81 -15.57 -1.63
C PRO A 29 29.12 -16.77 -0.95
N ASP A 30 29.34 -16.98 0.36
CA ASP A 30 28.71 -18.05 1.15
C ASP A 30 27.38 -17.62 1.81
N ILE A 31 26.90 -16.40 1.54
CA ILE A 31 25.64 -15.93 2.09
C ILE A 31 24.46 -16.61 1.43
N LYS A 32 23.75 -17.37 2.26
CA LYS A 32 22.36 -17.70 2.02
C LYS A 32 21.53 -16.46 2.35
N TYR A 33 21.18 -15.69 1.32
CA TYR A 33 20.03 -14.78 1.41
C TYR A 33 18.84 -15.55 1.98
N PRO A 34 17.88 -14.91 2.69
CA PRO A 34 16.64 -15.56 3.09
C PRO A 34 16.03 -16.15 1.82
N THR A 35 16.25 -17.44 1.61
CA THR A 35 15.86 -18.10 0.40
C THR A 35 14.38 -18.28 0.62
N ALA A 36 13.60 -17.42 -0.03
CA ALA A 36 12.16 -17.55 -0.20
C ALA A 36 11.82 -18.80 -1.04
N ALA A 37 12.40 -19.94 -0.68
CA ALA A 37 11.95 -21.25 -1.09
C ALA A 37 10.73 -21.64 -0.25
N ALA A 38 9.79 -20.71 -0.06
CA ALA A 38 8.42 -21.14 0.11
C ALA A 38 8.06 -21.76 -1.25
N ALA A 39 7.79 -23.08 -1.26
CA ALA A 39 7.26 -23.73 -2.45
C ALA A 39 6.06 -22.90 -2.94
N ASP A 40 5.95 -22.70 -4.25
CA ASP A 40 4.77 -22.03 -4.80
C ASP A 40 3.55 -22.91 -4.49
N ILE A 41 2.64 -22.40 -3.67
CA ILE A 41 1.44 -23.13 -3.25
C ILE A 41 0.30 -22.87 -4.25
N VAL A 42 0.42 -21.82 -5.04
CA VAL A 42 -0.59 -21.35 -5.98
C VAL A 42 -0.11 -21.63 -7.38
N ASP A 43 -0.79 -22.51 -8.10
CA ASP A 43 -0.67 -22.53 -9.56
C ASP A 43 -1.44 -21.31 -10.10
N TRP A 44 -0.71 -20.26 -10.50
CA TRP A 44 -1.33 -19.03 -10.97
C TRP A 44 -2.29 -19.23 -12.14
N ASP A 45 -2.00 -20.19 -13.02
CA ASP A 45 -2.80 -20.43 -14.23
C ASP A 45 -4.07 -21.24 -13.92
N HIS A 46 -4.11 -21.98 -12.81
CA HIS A 46 -5.21 -22.89 -12.47
C HIS A 46 -5.98 -22.55 -11.18
N ASP A 47 -5.32 -22.01 -10.16
CA ASP A 47 -5.90 -21.78 -8.82
C ASP A 47 -6.45 -20.35 -8.63
N CYS A 48 -6.15 -19.43 -9.56
CA CYS A 48 -6.53 -18.02 -9.45
C CYS A 48 -7.91 -17.74 -10.03
N ASP A 49 -8.93 -18.28 -9.36
CA ASP A 49 -10.30 -17.88 -9.60
C ASP A 49 -10.50 -16.38 -9.34
N ASN A 50 -11.17 -15.68 -10.26
CA ASN A 50 -11.48 -14.26 -10.12
C ASN A 50 -12.96 -14.01 -9.81
N PHE A 51 -13.26 -12.82 -9.31
CA PHE A 51 -14.60 -12.27 -9.26
C PHE A 51 -14.61 -10.84 -9.77
N CYS A 52 -15.73 -10.45 -10.38
CA CYS A 52 -15.92 -9.10 -10.88
C CYS A 52 -16.30 -8.17 -9.73
N ILE A 53 -15.67 -7.00 -9.71
CA ILE A 53 -16.04 -5.88 -8.86
C ILE A 53 -16.46 -4.70 -9.72
N ASN A 54 -17.46 -3.98 -9.23
CA ASN A 54 -17.83 -2.69 -9.78
C ASN A 54 -17.18 -1.60 -8.91
N LEU A 55 -16.16 -0.97 -9.44
CA LEU A 55 -15.44 0.12 -8.76
C LEU A 55 -16.20 1.45 -8.82
N GLY A 56 -17.21 1.55 -9.69
CA GLY A 56 -17.84 2.80 -10.07
C GLY A 56 -16.90 3.73 -10.86
N GLU A 57 -17.50 4.68 -11.55
CA GLU A 57 -16.85 5.91 -12.04
C GLU A 57 -15.50 5.79 -12.77
N GLY A 58 -15.53 5.20 -13.98
CA GLY A 58 -14.41 5.24 -14.94
C GLY A 58 -13.57 3.98 -14.98
N PHE A 59 -13.68 3.10 -13.99
CA PHE A 59 -13.32 1.69 -14.11
C PHE A 59 -14.62 0.92 -14.34
N SER A 60 -14.93 0.60 -15.60
CA SER A 60 -16.21 0.01 -16.04
C SER A 60 -16.58 -1.28 -15.30
N SER A 61 -15.61 -2.15 -15.09
CA SER A 61 -15.68 -3.36 -14.26
C SER A 61 -14.26 -3.90 -14.15
N ALA A 62 -13.87 -4.45 -13.01
CA ALA A 62 -12.55 -5.01 -12.82
C ALA A 62 -12.61 -6.40 -12.17
N GLU A 63 -11.55 -7.17 -12.34
CA GLU A 63 -11.40 -8.49 -11.71
C GLU A 63 -10.43 -8.42 -10.55
N LEU A 64 -10.74 -9.15 -9.48
CA LEU A 64 -9.80 -9.46 -8.40
C LEU A 64 -9.80 -10.97 -8.12
N PRO A 65 -8.69 -11.52 -7.62
CA PRO A 65 -8.63 -12.88 -7.11
C PRO A 65 -9.66 -13.13 -5.99
N LYS A 66 -10.40 -14.25 -6.03
CA LYS A 66 -11.43 -14.62 -5.03
C LYS A 66 -10.91 -14.65 -3.60
N ILE A 67 -9.61 -14.87 -3.40
CA ILE A 67 -8.96 -14.79 -2.08
C ILE A 67 -9.12 -13.41 -1.41
N CYS A 68 -9.33 -12.34 -2.19
CA CYS A 68 -9.60 -11.00 -1.67
C CYS A 68 -11.01 -10.85 -1.07
N LYS A 69 -11.98 -11.67 -1.49
CA LYS A 69 -13.39 -11.51 -1.11
C LYS A 69 -13.64 -11.61 0.40
N PRO A 70 -13.10 -12.61 1.13
CA PRO A 70 -13.26 -12.67 2.59
C PRO A 70 -12.68 -11.45 3.32
N ILE A 71 -11.59 -10.87 2.82
CA ILE A 71 -10.99 -9.65 3.37
C ILE A 71 -11.92 -8.46 3.10
N MET A 72 -12.45 -8.35 1.88
CA MET A 72 -13.35 -7.27 1.48
C MET A 72 -14.67 -7.26 2.26
N ASP A 73 -15.21 -8.45 2.54
CA ASP A 73 -16.46 -8.63 3.26
C ASP A 73 -16.28 -8.50 4.80
N ASN A 74 -15.03 -8.35 5.28
CA ASN A 74 -14.72 -8.25 6.70
C ASN A 74 -15.05 -6.85 7.29
N PRO A 75 -15.55 -6.74 8.53
CA PRO A 75 -15.85 -5.45 9.18
C PRO A 75 -14.66 -4.48 9.28
N ILE A 76 -13.44 -4.97 9.49
CA ILE A 76 -12.23 -4.14 9.58
C ILE A 76 -11.98 -3.40 8.26
N PHE A 77 -12.10 -4.10 7.13
CA PHE A 77 -12.00 -3.50 5.80
C PHE A 77 -13.26 -2.67 5.46
N GLY A 78 -14.45 -3.17 5.81
CA GLY A 78 -15.72 -2.48 5.64
C GLY A 78 -15.78 -1.10 6.31
N ARG A 79 -15.02 -0.90 7.39
CA ARG A 79 -14.83 0.40 8.05
C ARG A 79 -14.35 1.50 7.10
N LEU A 80 -13.53 1.16 6.11
CA LEU A 80 -12.97 2.12 5.17
C LEU A 80 -14.05 2.86 4.33
N ARG A 81 -15.28 2.33 4.29
CA ARG A 81 -16.43 3.01 3.64
C ARG A 81 -16.83 4.30 4.34
N TYR A 82 -16.43 4.48 5.59
CA TYR A 82 -16.76 5.64 6.41
C TYR A 82 -15.58 6.60 6.55
N ILE A 83 -14.43 6.29 5.94
CA ILE A 83 -13.23 7.12 5.98
C ILE A 83 -13.04 7.76 4.61
N ARG A 84 -13.10 9.09 4.58
CA ARG A 84 -12.88 9.87 3.35
C ARG A 84 -11.40 9.85 2.98
N GLN A 85 -11.11 9.61 1.70
CA GLN A 85 -9.74 9.59 1.17
C GLN A 85 -9.03 10.93 1.43
N THR A 86 -9.67 12.02 1.04
CA THR A 86 -9.11 13.37 1.06
C THR A 86 -9.46 14.16 2.33
N GLY A 87 -9.85 13.47 3.41
CA GLY A 87 -10.15 14.09 4.70
C GLY A 87 -11.26 15.14 4.62
N VAL A 88 -10.93 16.41 4.88
CA VAL A 88 -11.87 17.54 4.87
C VAL A 88 -11.96 18.26 3.52
N CYS A 89 -11.26 17.78 2.47
CA CYS A 89 -11.27 18.45 1.15
C CYS A 89 -12.69 18.60 0.58
N PHE A 90 -13.61 17.69 0.93
CA PHE A 90 -15.00 17.74 0.48
C PHE A 90 -15.77 19.00 0.89
N TYR A 91 -15.32 19.73 1.92
CA TYR A 91 -15.92 21.02 2.28
C TYR A 91 -15.62 22.14 1.27
N VAL A 92 -14.57 21.97 0.46
CA VAL A 92 -14.15 22.92 -0.58
C VAL A 92 -14.42 22.36 -1.98
N PHE A 93 -14.21 21.05 -2.17
CA PHE A 93 -14.42 20.31 -3.41
C PHE A 93 -15.47 19.22 -3.19
N PRO A 94 -16.78 19.52 -3.32
CA PRO A 94 -17.86 18.62 -2.89
C PRO A 94 -17.80 17.20 -3.46
N ASP A 95 -17.29 17.05 -4.69
CA ASP A 95 -17.16 15.74 -5.37
C ASP A 95 -15.99 14.89 -4.84
N THR A 96 -15.12 15.43 -3.99
CA THR A 96 -14.06 14.68 -3.28
C THR A 96 -14.60 13.91 -2.06
N SER A 97 -15.77 13.29 -2.20
CA SER A 97 -16.48 12.54 -1.16
C SER A 97 -16.19 11.04 -1.14
N HIS A 98 -15.35 10.57 -2.06
CA HIS A 98 -14.95 9.17 -2.17
C HIS A 98 -14.17 8.67 -0.95
N THR A 99 -14.15 7.35 -0.77
CA THR A 99 -13.74 6.71 0.48
C THR A 99 -12.47 5.90 0.29
N ARG A 100 -11.76 5.65 1.39
CA ARG A 100 -10.60 4.75 1.38
C ARG A 100 -10.97 3.35 0.90
N PHE A 101 -12.20 2.90 1.15
CA PHE A 101 -12.68 1.63 0.61
C PHE A 101 -12.60 1.57 -0.91
N THR A 102 -13.10 2.59 -1.61
CA THR A 102 -13.04 2.63 -3.08
C THR A 102 -11.62 2.78 -3.62
N HIS A 103 -10.77 3.52 -2.89
CA HIS A 103 -9.36 3.68 -3.22
C HIS A 103 -8.61 2.35 -3.07
N SER A 104 -8.68 1.69 -1.91
CA SER A 104 -8.01 0.39 -1.68
C SER A 104 -8.44 -0.68 -2.70
N LEU A 105 -9.71 -0.71 -3.11
CA LEU A 105 -10.15 -1.58 -4.19
C LEU A 105 -9.51 -1.22 -5.53
N GLY A 106 -9.49 0.06 -5.91
CA GLY A 106 -8.81 0.51 -7.13
C GLY A 106 -7.32 0.16 -7.11
N THR A 107 -6.66 0.33 -5.97
CA THR A 107 -5.22 0.09 -5.80
C THR A 107 -4.92 -1.39 -5.98
N SER A 108 -5.76 -2.27 -5.41
CA SER A 108 -5.65 -3.72 -5.60
C SER A 108 -5.86 -4.16 -7.06
N VAL A 109 -6.73 -3.48 -7.81
CA VAL A 109 -6.95 -3.77 -9.24
C VAL A 109 -5.74 -3.39 -10.08
N ILE A 110 -5.19 -2.20 -9.86
CA ILE A 110 -3.97 -1.75 -10.55
C ILE A 110 -2.80 -2.68 -10.22
N ALA A 111 -2.65 -3.06 -8.94
CA ALA A 111 -1.66 -4.02 -8.50
C ALA A 111 -1.83 -5.39 -9.20
N TYR A 112 -3.06 -5.92 -9.26
CA TYR A 112 -3.36 -7.19 -9.92
C TYR A 112 -3.03 -7.18 -11.41
N GLN A 113 -3.42 -6.12 -12.13
CA GLN A 113 -3.08 -5.93 -13.54
C GLN A 113 -1.56 -5.85 -13.75
N LEU A 114 -0.86 -5.13 -12.87
CA LEU A 114 0.58 -4.98 -12.92
C LEU A 114 1.30 -6.31 -12.71
N VAL A 115 0.99 -7.06 -11.64
CA VAL A 115 1.66 -8.35 -11.39
C VAL A 115 1.37 -9.36 -12.49
N LYS A 116 0.15 -9.43 -13.04
CA LYS A 116 -0.16 -10.28 -14.21
C LYS A 116 0.73 -9.96 -15.40
N LYS A 117 0.97 -8.68 -15.67
CA LYS A 117 1.83 -8.23 -16.75
C LYS A 117 3.30 -8.59 -16.47
N LEU A 118 3.76 -8.39 -15.23
CA LEU A 118 5.15 -8.64 -14.83
C LEU A 118 5.47 -10.14 -14.80
N PHE A 119 4.54 -10.99 -14.37
CA PHE A 119 4.68 -12.44 -14.33
C PHE A 119 5.04 -13.04 -15.71
N LYS A 120 4.53 -12.44 -16.79
CA LYS A 120 4.83 -12.85 -18.18
C LYS A 120 6.26 -12.51 -18.63
N GLN A 121 6.97 -11.62 -17.93
CA GLN A 121 8.29 -11.11 -18.33
C GLN A 121 9.44 -12.07 -17.94
N LYS A 122 9.32 -13.36 -18.29
CA LYS A 122 10.25 -14.43 -17.88
C LYS A 122 11.72 -13.95 -17.76
N ILE A 123 12.31 -14.10 -16.58
CA ILE A 123 13.72 -13.79 -16.29
C ILE A 123 14.46 -15.11 -16.19
N ASN A 124 15.51 -15.29 -17.00
CA ASN A 124 16.25 -16.56 -17.09
C ASN A 124 15.33 -17.79 -17.34
N GLY A 125 14.31 -17.61 -18.17
CA GLY A 125 13.35 -18.66 -18.51
C GLY A 125 12.27 -18.96 -17.46
N LYS A 126 12.30 -18.30 -16.29
CA LYS A 126 11.34 -18.51 -15.19
C LYS A 126 10.49 -17.27 -14.92
N PRO A 127 9.28 -17.41 -14.37
CA PRO A 127 8.53 -16.27 -13.84
C PRO A 127 9.36 -15.52 -12.77
N PRO A 128 9.27 -14.18 -12.70
CA PRO A 128 10.06 -13.39 -11.75
C PRO A 128 9.56 -13.48 -10.29
N MET A 129 8.36 -14.02 -10.08
CA MET A 129 7.72 -14.21 -8.78
C MET A 129 6.81 -15.45 -8.82
N THR A 130 6.40 -15.95 -7.67
CA THR A 130 5.47 -17.09 -7.52
C THR A 130 4.02 -16.64 -7.56
N GLY A 131 3.07 -17.56 -7.77
CA GLY A 131 1.64 -17.27 -7.69
C GLY A 131 1.23 -16.74 -6.31
N SER A 132 1.77 -17.34 -5.24
CA SER A 132 1.55 -16.86 -3.88
C SER A 132 2.10 -15.45 -3.65
N GLU A 133 3.28 -15.10 -4.20
CA GLU A 133 3.86 -13.74 -4.11
C GLU A 133 3.01 -12.71 -4.87
N MET A 134 2.43 -13.08 -6.02
CA MET A 134 1.48 -12.20 -6.72
C MET A 134 0.26 -11.90 -5.85
N LEU A 135 -0.31 -12.91 -5.19
CA LEU A 135 -1.42 -12.71 -4.26
C LEU A 135 -1.02 -11.87 -3.05
N CYS A 136 0.21 -12.02 -2.54
CA CYS A 136 0.74 -11.14 -1.49
C CYS A 136 0.72 -9.67 -1.91
N VAL A 137 1.17 -9.34 -3.12
CA VAL A 137 1.15 -7.97 -3.64
C VAL A 137 -0.27 -7.42 -3.74
N VAL A 138 -1.22 -8.21 -4.23
CA VAL A 138 -2.62 -7.79 -4.37
C VAL A 138 -3.28 -7.57 -3.02
N ILE A 139 -3.03 -8.47 -2.05
CA ILE A 139 -3.58 -8.32 -0.68
C ILE A 139 -2.90 -7.17 0.06
N ALA A 140 -1.60 -6.96 -0.13
CA ALA A 140 -0.92 -5.78 0.41
C ALA A 140 -1.52 -4.49 -0.14
N ALA A 141 -1.75 -4.41 -1.46
CA ALA A 141 -2.43 -3.28 -2.09
C ALA A 141 -3.86 -3.08 -1.58
N LEU A 142 -4.61 -4.16 -1.34
CA LEU A 142 -5.94 -4.10 -0.75
C LEU A 142 -5.90 -3.59 0.70
N CYS A 143 -4.90 -4.01 1.48
CA CYS A 143 -4.85 -3.77 2.92
C CYS A 143 -3.98 -2.57 3.33
N HIS A 144 -3.28 -1.89 2.40
CA HIS A 144 -2.29 -0.87 2.72
C HIS A 144 -2.86 0.30 3.54
N ASP A 145 -4.15 0.56 3.37
CA ASP A 145 -4.88 1.69 3.95
C ASP A 145 -5.74 1.32 5.17
N LEU A 146 -5.66 0.07 5.64
CA LEU A 146 -6.44 -0.42 6.79
C LEU A 146 -6.24 0.41 8.04
N GLY A 147 -5.08 1.02 8.24
CA GLY A 147 -4.64 1.72 9.44
C GLY A 147 -5.11 3.16 9.55
N HIS A 148 -5.73 3.73 8.51
CA HIS A 148 -6.21 5.10 8.59
C HIS A 148 -7.33 5.26 9.63
N GLY A 149 -7.18 6.32 10.43
CA GLY A 149 -8.19 6.79 11.37
C GLY A 149 -9.14 7.82 10.76
N PRO A 150 -10.09 8.36 11.55
CA PRO A 150 -10.98 9.44 11.12
C PRO A 150 -10.19 10.65 10.60
N TYR A 151 -10.62 11.23 9.48
CA TYR A 151 -9.90 12.33 8.80
C TYR A 151 -8.46 12.00 8.35
N SER A 152 -8.11 10.71 8.26
CA SER A 152 -6.85 10.24 7.66
C SER A 152 -5.61 10.82 8.34
N HIS A 153 -4.74 11.54 7.62
CA HIS A 153 -3.51 12.13 8.17
C HIS A 153 -3.77 13.11 9.33
N LEU A 154 -4.96 13.71 9.41
CA LEU A 154 -5.31 14.57 10.55
C LEU A 154 -5.33 13.80 11.87
N CYS A 155 -5.68 12.51 11.83
CA CYS A 155 -5.65 11.64 13.00
C CYS A 155 -4.23 11.45 13.53
N GLU A 156 -3.30 11.17 12.63
CA GLU A 156 -1.87 11.00 12.96
C GLU A 156 -1.31 12.30 13.55
N GLU A 157 -1.57 13.45 12.90
CA GLU A 157 -1.16 14.76 13.40
C GLU A 157 -1.76 15.08 14.77
N PHE A 158 -3.03 14.75 15.00
CA PHE A 158 -3.72 14.98 16.26
C PHE A 158 -3.06 14.23 17.42
N PHE A 159 -2.80 12.93 17.27
CA PHE A 159 -2.16 12.14 18.35
C PHE A 159 -0.74 12.59 18.64
N ILE A 160 0.04 12.93 17.60
CA ILE A 160 1.37 13.53 17.77
C ILE A 160 1.27 14.83 18.59
N GLN A 161 0.29 15.67 18.31
CA GLN A 161 0.12 16.96 18.99
C GLN A 161 -0.47 16.86 20.40
N GLU A 162 -1.37 15.90 20.66
CA GLU A 162 -2.05 15.77 21.96
C GLU A 162 -1.18 15.11 23.03
N ASP A 163 -0.48 14.03 22.69
CA ASP A 163 0.27 13.24 23.68
C ASP A 163 1.64 12.75 23.20
N GLY A 164 2.09 13.18 22.02
CA GLY A 164 3.38 12.79 21.46
C GLY A 164 3.40 11.36 20.91
N THR A 165 2.24 10.71 20.77
CA THR A 165 2.17 9.37 20.19
C THR A 165 2.48 9.45 18.69
N HIS A 166 3.63 8.88 18.32
CA HIS A 166 4.01 8.69 16.93
C HIS A 166 3.58 7.30 16.46
N PHE A 167 2.67 7.26 15.49
CA PHE A 167 2.37 6.07 14.71
C PHE A 167 2.14 6.49 13.26
N THR A 168 2.31 5.55 12.33
CA THR A 168 1.94 5.77 10.94
C THR A 168 0.74 4.87 10.58
N HIS A 169 -0.06 5.29 9.60
CA HIS A 169 -1.16 4.44 9.14
C HIS A 169 -0.65 3.13 8.55
N GLU A 170 0.54 3.07 7.94
CA GLU A 170 1.13 1.82 7.44
C GLU A 170 1.41 0.84 8.58
N GLN A 171 1.99 1.31 9.69
CA GLN A 171 2.16 0.48 10.89
C GLN A 171 0.81 -0.03 11.40
N MET A 172 -0.18 0.86 11.52
CA MET A 172 -1.52 0.48 11.95
C MET A 172 -2.23 -0.47 10.97
N SER A 173 -1.97 -0.36 9.68
CA SER A 173 -2.48 -1.29 8.65
C SER A 173 -1.96 -2.70 8.89
N THR A 174 -0.68 -2.85 9.20
CA THR A 174 -0.11 -4.18 9.52
C THR A 174 -0.71 -4.77 10.81
N ILE A 175 -0.93 -3.94 11.84
CA ILE A 175 -1.56 -4.36 13.09
C ILE A 175 -3.01 -4.78 12.86
N LEU A 176 -3.77 -4.01 12.08
CA LEU A 176 -5.17 -4.33 11.78
C LEU A 176 -5.30 -5.53 10.85
N PHE A 177 -4.32 -5.77 9.98
CA PHE A 177 -4.23 -7.00 9.20
C PHE A 177 -4.02 -8.22 10.11
N ASP A 178 -3.04 -8.18 11.02
CA ASP A 178 -2.83 -9.26 12.00
C ASP A 178 -4.08 -9.46 12.88
N LYS A 179 -4.71 -8.38 13.34
CA LYS A 179 -5.97 -8.42 14.11
C LYS A 179 -7.12 -9.04 13.30
N MET A 180 -7.23 -8.76 12.01
CA MET A 180 -8.21 -9.40 11.14
C MET A 180 -8.02 -10.91 11.11
N LEU A 181 -6.79 -11.39 10.99
CA LEU A 181 -6.49 -12.82 10.98
C LEU A 181 -6.75 -13.48 12.33
N GLN A 182 -6.57 -12.74 13.43
CA GLN A 182 -6.82 -13.21 14.79
C GLN A 182 -8.31 -13.28 15.13
N ASP A 183 -9.07 -12.22 14.85
CA ASP A 183 -10.48 -12.09 15.23
C ASP A 183 -11.40 -12.91 14.29
N TYR A 184 -10.96 -13.18 13.06
CA TYR A 184 -11.71 -13.88 12.01
C TYR A 184 -10.93 -15.09 11.47
N PRO A 185 -10.79 -16.17 12.25
CA PRO A 185 -9.97 -17.33 11.91
C PRO A 185 -10.42 -18.05 10.62
N GLU A 186 -11.67 -17.89 10.20
CA GLU A 186 -12.19 -18.39 8.93
C GLU A 186 -11.54 -17.71 7.72
N ILE A 187 -11.14 -16.43 7.85
CA ILE A 187 -10.36 -15.72 6.82
C ILE A 187 -8.97 -16.34 6.76
N LYS A 188 -8.30 -16.46 7.92
CA LYS A 188 -6.96 -17.05 8.00
C LYS A 188 -6.93 -18.47 7.42
N THR A 189 -7.92 -19.29 7.74
CA THR A 189 -8.05 -20.67 7.22
C THR A 189 -8.13 -20.73 5.70
N LYS A 190 -8.79 -19.75 5.06
CA LYS A 190 -8.84 -19.65 3.59
C LYS A 190 -7.51 -19.20 3.01
N LEU A 191 -6.85 -18.24 3.66
CA LEU A 191 -5.54 -17.72 3.23
C LEU A 191 -4.42 -18.75 3.40
N ASP A 192 -4.44 -19.56 4.47
CA ASP A 192 -3.47 -20.61 4.76
C ASP A 192 -3.41 -21.71 3.68
N LYS A 193 -4.44 -21.81 2.82
CA LYS A 193 -4.41 -22.70 1.64
C LYS A 193 -3.40 -22.26 0.58
N HIS A 194 -3.01 -20.99 0.58
CA HIS A 194 -2.15 -20.37 -0.42
C HIS A 194 -0.88 -19.77 0.21
N PHE A 195 -0.87 -19.60 1.53
CA PHE A 195 0.14 -18.84 2.26
C PHE A 195 0.80 -19.62 3.39
N THR A 196 2.00 -19.17 3.69
CA THR A 196 2.80 -19.58 4.86
C THR A 196 3.13 -18.32 5.66
N ASN A 197 3.79 -18.47 6.80
CA ASN A 197 4.25 -17.32 7.59
C ASN A 197 5.14 -16.36 6.78
N TYR A 198 5.91 -16.87 5.81
CA TYR A 198 6.67 -16.04 4.88
C TYR A 198 5.77 -15.09 4.10
N HIS A 199 4.66 -15.58 3.55
CA HIS A 199 3.72 -14.79 2.76
C HIS A 199 3.01 -13.71 3.59
N TYR A 200 2.60 -14.03 4.82
CA TYR A 200 2.03 -13.04 5.73
C TYR A 200 3.02 -11.93 6.10
N ASN A 201 4.29 -12.30 6.32
CA ASN A 201 5.33 -11.30 6.57
C ASN A 201 5.61 -10.47 5.33
N LEU A 202 5.62 -11.07 4.13
CA LEU A 202 5.77 -10.35 2.88
C LEU A 202 4.64 -9.33 2.67
N ILE A 203 3.38 -9.70 2.94
CA ILE A 203 2.24 -8.76 2.87
C ILE A 203 2.48 -7.54 3.76
N LYS A 204 2.94 -7.75 5.00
CA LYS A 204 3.20 -6.66 5.94
C LYS A 204 4.38 -5.78 5.50
N ASP A 205 5.45 -6.40 5.02
CA ASP A 205 6.61 -5.73 4.44
C ASP A 205 6.25 -4.88 3.21
N LEU A 206 5.31 -5.32 2.37
CA LEU A 206 4.86 -4.55 1.21
C LEU A 206 3.96 -3.36 1.59
N ILE A 207 3.29 -3.42 2.75
CA ILE A 207 2.50 -2.31 3.30
C ILE A 207 3.41 -1.29 4.00
N ASN A 208 4.28 -1.78 4.87
CA ASN A 208 5.18 -1.00 5.70
C ASN A 208 6.63 -1.49 5.50
N PRO A 209 7.29 -1.06 4.42
CA PRO A 209 8.60 -1.59 4.05
C PRO A 209 9.67 -1.25 5.09
N PRO A 210 10.60 -2.19 5.38
CA PRO A 210 11.79 -1.85 6.14
C PRO A 210 12.64 -0.85 5.35
N PRO A 211 13.60 -0.17 6.00
CA PRO A 211 14.52 0.75 5.31
C PRO A 211 15.15 0.08 4.09
N PHE A 212 14.96 0.62 2.90
CA PHE A 212 15.42 -0.05 1.69
C PHE A 212 16.97 -0.09 1.65
N PRO A 213 17.59 -1.20 1.21
CA PRO A 213 19.04 -1.29 1.09
C PRO A 213 19.59 -0.13 0.26
N SER A 214 20.53 0.64 0.84
CA SER A 214 21.20 1.75 0.18
C SER A 214 22.70 1.47 0.05
N LYS A 215 23.39 2.24 -0.81
CA LYS A 215 24.85 2.16 -0.98
C LYS A 215 25.66 2.29 0.32
N THR A 216 25.07 2.85 1.38
CA THR A 216 25.72 3.05 2.68
C THR A 216 25.34 1.99 3.72
N SER A 217 24.47 1.04 3.37
CA SER A 217 24.05 -0.05 4.24
C SER A 217 24.63 -1.35 3.72
N ASP A 218 25.59 -1.92 4.45
CA ASP A 218 26.23 -3.20 4.12
C ASP A 218 25.30 -4.42 4.27
N SER A 219 23.99 -4.21 4.52
CA SER A 219 23.08 -5.27 4.94
C SER A 219 21.81 -5.35 4.11
N TRP A 220 21.59 -6.52 3.50
CA TRP A 220 20.31 -6.87 2.88
C TRP A 220 19.29 -7.19 3.97
N ASN A 221 18.23 -6.38 4.09
CA ASN A 221 17.22 -6.49 5.14
C ASN A 221 15.81 -6.77 4.60
N LEU A 222 15.66 -7.00 3.29
CA LEU A 222 14.39 -7.41 2.71
C LEU A 222 14.15 -8.90 2.95
N LEU A 223 12.90 -9.29 3.07
CA LEU A 223 12.49 -10.68 3.25
C LEU A 223 12.78 -11.56 2.01
N VAL A 224 12.90 -10.92 0.84
CA VAL A 224 13.12 -11.56 -0.46
C VAL A 224 14.55 -11.32 -0.94
N GLY A 225 15.09 -12.17 -1.80
CA GLY A 225 16.41 -11.97 -2.39
C GLY A 225 16.47 -10.78 -3.38
N PRO A 226 17.68 -10.34 -3.76
CA PRO A 226 17.88 -9.25 -4.72
C PRO A 226 17.10 -9.41 -6.03
N GLU A 227 16.90 -10.65 -6.49
CA GLU A 227 16.17 -10.99 -7.70
C GLU A 227 14.67 -10.67 -7.63
N LYS A 228 14.11 -10.48 -6.42
CA LYS A 228 12.69 -10.17 -6.17
C LYS A 228 12.47 -8.81 -5.50
N ALA A 229 13.51 -7.99 -5.35
CA ALA A 229 13.42 -6.70 -4.68
C ALA A 229 12.33 -5.79 -5.28
N PHE A 230 12.10 -5.87 -6.60
CA PHE A 230 11.06 -5.13 -7.30
C PHE A 230 9.65 -5.26 -6.70
N LEU A 231 9.35 -6.31 -5.93
CA LEU A 231 8.06 -6.45 -5.23
C LEU A 231 7.80 -5.25 -4.30
N TYR A 232 8.84 -4.77 -3.62
CA TYR A 232 8.79 -3.60 -2.73
C TYR A 232 8.62 -2.27 -3.47
N ALA A 233 8.63 -2.27 -4.80
CA ALA A 233 8.36 -1.08 -5.61
C ALA A 233 6.88 -0.94 -5.99
N ILE A 234 6.05 -1.95 -5.72
CA ILE A 234 4.68 -2.03 -6.28
C ILE A 234 3.66 -1.30 -5.42
N VAL A 235 3.61 -1.57 -4.12
CA VAL A 235 2.53 -1.09 -3.22
C VAL A 235 2.92 0.19 -2.50
N ASN A 236 4.05 0.17 -1.79
CA ASN A 236 4.63 1.31 -1.11
C ASN A 236 6.11 1.39 -1.50
N ASN A 237 6.46 2.26 -2.45
CA ASN A 237 7.80 2.29 -3.04
C ASN A 237 8.75 3.18 -2.22
N PRO A 238 9.70 2.62 -1.46
CA PRO A 238 10.55 3.41 -0.56
C PRO A 238 11.66 4.18 -1.28
N VAL A 239 11.93 3.89 -2.57
CA VAL A 239 13.05 4.46 -3.32
C VAL A 239 12.64 5.70 -4.09
N THR A 240 11.56 5.61 -4.86
CA THR A 240 11.09 6.70 -5.74
C THR A 240 9.76 7.28 -5.32
N GLY A 241 9.05 6.58 -4.43
CA GLY A 241 7.66 6.86 -4.11
C GLY A 241 6.68 6.49 -5.23
N LEU A 242 7.09 6.07 -6.43
CA LEU A 242 6.16 5.76 -7.51
C LEU A 242 5.63 4.32 -7.40
N ASP A 243 4.38 4.18 -6.98
CA ASP A 243 3.68 2.92 -6.71
C ASP A 243 2.22 2.95 -7.19
N VAL A 244 1.55 1.81 -7.12
CA VAL A 244 0.16 1.66 -7.57
C VAL A 244 -0.84 2.42 -6.69
N ASP A 245 -0.53 2.65 -5.42
CA ASP A 245 -1.29 3.55 -4.53
C ASP A 245 -1.36 4.95 -5.14
N LYS A 246 -0.19 5.54 -5.45
CA LYS A 246 -0.13 6.88 -6.04
C LYS A 246 -0.81 6.98 -7.38
N LEU A 247 -0.66 5.98 -8.25
CA LEU A 247 -1.36 6.00 -9.53
C LEU A 247 -2.88 6.03 -9.36
N GLU A 248 -3.38 5.26 -8.39
CA GLU A 248 -4.81 5.18 -8.10
C GLU A 248 -5.34 6.52 -7.63
N TYR A 249 -4.78 7.08 -6.55
CA TYR A 249 -5.33 8.30 -5.98
C TYR A 249 -5.10 9.49 -6.90
N LEU A 250 -3.99 9.54 -7.64
CA LEU A 250 -3.75 10.65 -8.58
C LEU A 250 -4.82 10.68 -9.65
N PHE A 251 -5.18 9.52 -10.21
CA PHE A 251 -6.28 9.42 -11.16
C PHE A 251 -7.63 9.76 -10.52
N ARG A 252 -7.94 9.16 -9.37
CA ARG A 252 -9.21 9.33 -8.68
C ARG A 252 -9.42 10.78 -8.23
N ASP A 253 -8.45 11.35 -7.54
CA ASP A 253 -8.54 12.70 -6.97
C ASP A 253 -8.49 13.77 -8.05
N SER A 254 -7.71 13.56 -9.12
CA SER A 254 -7.72 14.40 -10.32
C SER A 254 -9.15 14.54 -10.85
N LYS A 255 -9.82 13.41 -11.10
CA LYS A 255 -11.17 13.38 -11.63
C LYS A 255 -12.19 14.01 -10.68
N ARG A 256 -12.07 13.76 -9.37
CA ARG A 256 -13.02 14.22 -8.35
C ARG A 256 -12.86 15.69 -7.97
N SER A 257 -11.65 16.22 -8.04
CA SER A 257 -11.39 17.63 -7.75
C SER A 257 -11.61 18.54 -8.96
N GLY A 258 -11.65 17.97 -10.18
CA GLY A 258 -11.72 18.73 -11.42
C GLY A 258 -10.45 19.53 -11.75
N VAL A 259 -9.36 19.32 -11.00
CA VAL A 259 -8.11 20.09 -11.16
C VAL A 259 -7.26 19.58 -12.34
N MET A 260 -7.41 18.31 -12.68
CA MET A 260 -6.70 17.65 -13.77
C MET A 260 -7.59 16.59 -14.41
N ASN A 261 -7.26 16.21 -15.65
CA ASN A 261 -7.91 15.13 -16.36
C ASN A 261 -6.88 14.01 -16.63
N LEU A 262 -6.37 13.37 -15.57
CA LEU A 262 -5.71 12.07 -15.76
C LEU A 262 -6.76 11.06 -16.22
N THR A 263 -6.44 10.30 -17.27
CA THR A 263 -7.34 9.30 -17.85
C THR A 263 -6.90 7.89 -17.47
N SER A 264 -7.79 6.92 -17.61
CA SER A 264 -7.44 5.50 -17.43
C SER A 264 -6.32 5.07 -18.38
N GLU A 265 -6.21 5.70 -19.56
CA GLU A 265 -5.14 5.45 -20.52
C GLU A 265 -3.75 5.74 -19.94
N ASN A 266 -3.61 6.71 -19.02
CA ASN A 266 -2.33 6.97 -18.36
C ASN A 266 -1.89 5.76 -17.51
N ILE A 267 -2.82 5.16 -16.76
CA ILE A 267 -2.56 3.97 -15.94
C ILE A 267 -2.28 2.76 -16.83
N GLU A 268 -3.08 2.56 -17.89
CA GLU A 268 -2.88 1.47 -18.83
C GLU A 268 -1.52 1.55 -19.53
N ARG A 269 -1.12 2.74 -19.96
CA ARG A 269 0.21 3.00 -20.55
C ARG A 269 1.33 2.71 -19.55
N PHE A 270 1.18 3.14 -18.30
CA PHE A 270 2.12 2.85 -17.22
C PHE A 270 2.32 1.34 -17.06
N ILE A 271 1.23 0.58 -16.88
CA ILE A 271 1.27 -0.88 -16.71
C ILE A 271 1.86 -1.56 -17.96
N LYS A 272 1.51 -1.08 -19.15
CA LYS A 272 2.00 -1.67 -20.41
C LYS A 272 3.51 -1.50 -20.60
N LYS A 273 4.09 -0.39 -20.13
CA LYS A 273 5.50 -0.03 -20.38
C LYS A 273 6.46 -0.43 -19.27
N ILE A 274 6.03 -0.50 -18.02
CA ILE A 274 6.88 -0.89 -16.89
C ILE A 274 7.50 -2.29 -17.10
N ARG A 275 8.75 -2.50 -16.72
CA ARG A 275 9.51 -3.75 -16.85
C ARG A 275 10.30 -4.03 -15.57
N ILE A 276 10.61 -5.30 -15.32
CA ILE A 276 11.62 -5.67 -14.33
C ILE A 276 12.99 -5.67 -15.02
N CYS A 277 13.95 -4.93 -14.46
CA CYS A 277 15.33 -4.86 -14.96
C CYS A 277 16.30 -5.01 -13.80
N SER A 278 17.47 -5.60 -14.05
CA SER A 278 18.58 -5.55 -13.08
C SER A 278 19.07 -4.11 -12.98
N THR A 279 19.28 -3.62 -11.77
CA THR A 279 19.92 -2.34 -11.53
C THR A 279 21.38 -2.37 -11.97
N PRO A 280 21.92 -1.23 -12.45
CA PRO A 280 23.34 -1.10 -12.77
C PRO A 280 24.21 -0.87 -11.52
N ASP A 281 23.62 -0.87 -10.32
CA ASP A 281 24.34 -0.66 -9.06
C ASP A 281 25.14 -1.90 -8.64
N GLU A 282 26.06 -1.71 -7.68
CA GLU A 282 26.91 -2.77 -7.15
C GLU A 282 26.11 -3.87 -6.43
N LEU A 283 24.92 -3.52 -5.91
CA LEU A 283 24.01 -4.46 -5.23
C LEU A 283 23.29 -5.41 -6.20
N LYS A 284 23.18 -5.06 -7.49
CA LYS A 284 22.61 -5.87 -8.59
C LYS A 284 21.27 -6.53 -8.22
N TYR A 285 20.29 -5.74 -7.77
CA TYR A 285 18.94 -6.23 -7.54
C TYR A 285 18.03 -5.97 -8.75
N ASN A 286 16.94 -6.73 -8.85
CA ASN A 286 15.92 -6.50 -9.86
C ASN A 286 14.95 -5.41 -9.38
N TRP A 287 14.68 -4.42 -10.22
CA TRP A 287 13.79 -3.30 -9.92
C TRP A 287 12.82 -2.99 -11.06
N LEU A 288 11.80 -2.17 -10.78
CA LEU A 288 10.88 -1.67 -11.78
C LEU A 288 11.52 -0.51 -12.57
N ALA A 289 11.49 -0.62 -13.89
CA ALA A 289 12.05 0.35 -14.82
C ALA A 289 11.06 0.67 -15.93
N PHE A 290 11.25 1.84 -16.55
CA PHE A 290 10.46 2.30 -17.68
C PHE A 290 11.36 2.59 -18.87
N PRO A 291 10.86 2.47 -20.11
CA PRO A 291 11.58 2.93 -21.28
C PRO A 291 11.88 4.43 -21.16
N GLU A 292 13.08 4.85 -21.54
CA GLU A 292 13.47 6.28 -21.56
C GLU A 292 12.52 7.12 -22.41
N SER A 293 12.00 6.55 -23.50
CA SER A 293 10.97 7.17 -24.35
C SER A 293 9.63 7.44 -23.65
N ASP A 294 9.44 7.02 -22.40
CA ASP A 294 8.28 7.33 -21.57
C ASP A 294 8.55 8.33 -20.44
N ALA A 295 9.76 8.90 -20.37
CA ALA A 295 10.17 9.80 -19.29
C ALA A 295 9.22 11.00 -19.10
N GLU A 296 8.73 11.60 -20.18
CA GLU A 296 7.77 12.71 -20.11
C GLU A 296 6.43 12.29 -19.49
N ASN A 297 5.95 11.09 -19.80
CA ASN A 297 4.72 10.55 -19.23
C ASN A 297 4.89 10.23 -17.74
N LEU A 298 6.06 9.76 -17.31
CA LEU A 298 6.36 9.63 -15.89
C LEU A 298 6.41 10.98 -15.18
N ARG A 299 7.05 11.98 -15.82
CA ARG A 299 7.13 13.33 -15.28
C ARG A 299 5.75 13.95 -15.08
N SER A 300 4.81 13.72 -16.00
CA SER A 300 3.44 14.23 -15.88
C SER A 300 2.70 13.67 -14.67
N ILE A 301 3.00 12.45 -14.21
CA ILE A 301 2.46 11.87 -12.97
C ILE A 301 2.96 12.65 -11.75
N PHE A 302 4.26 12.99 -11.70
CA PHE A 302 4.82 13.81 -10.62
C PHE A 302 4.29 15.25 -10.65
N ASP A 303 4.14 15.84 -11.84
CA ASP A 303 3.52 17.15 -12.00
C ASP A 303 2.05 17.12 -11.55
N ALA A 304 1.34 16.02 -11.81
CA ALA A 304 -0.02 15.83 -11.34
C ALA A 304 -0.11 15.78 -9.82
N ARG A 305 0.78 15.02 -9.18
CA ARG A 305 0.91 15.00 -7.73
C ARG A 305 1.18 16.39 -7.17
N LYS A 306 2.14 17.12 -7.74
CA LYS A 306 2.48 18.48 -7.31
C LYS A 306 1.27 19.42 -7.41
N LYS A 307 0.52 19.35 -8.51
CA LYS A 307 -0.66 20.20 -8.74
C LYS A 307 -1.81 19.86 -7.79
N LEU A 308 -2.07 18.58 -7.53
CA LEU A 308 -3.09 18.16 -6.55
C LEU A 308 -2.73 18.63 -5.14
N HIS A 309 -1.47 18.49 -4.73
CA HIS A 309 -1.01 19.03 -3.45
C HIS A 309 -1.21 20.54 -3.35
N SER A 310 -0.74 21.30 -4.35
CA SER A 310 -0.80 22.76 -4.29
C SER A 310 -2.23 23.31 -4.36
N THR A 311 -3.14 22.61 -5.04
CA THR A 311 -4.46 23.15 -5.41
C THR A 311 -5.58 22.59 -4.55
N VAL A 312 -5.50 21.30 -4.19
CA VAL A 312 -6.57 20.57 -3.48
C VAL A 312 -6.19 20.38 -2.02
N TYR A 313 -5.16 19.58 -1.75
CA TYR A 313 -4.84 19.16 -0.38
C TYR A 313 -4.37 20.32 0.50
N SER A 314 -3.60 21.25 -0.07
CA SER A 314 -3.10 22.44 0.62
C SER A 314 -3.93 23.69 0.35
N HIS A 315 -5.17 23.56 -0.16
CA HIS A 315 -6.03 24.71 -0.37
C HIS A 315 -6.26 25.47 0.94
N LYS A 316 -6.15 26.80 0.93
CA LYS A 316 -6.20 27.64 2.15
C LYS A 316 -7.42 27.36 3.05
N ASN A 317 -8.60 27.15 2.44
CA ASN A 317 -9.82 26.84 3.19
C ASN A 317 -9.81 25.41 3.75
N VAL A 318 -9.19 24.44 3.06
CA VAL A 318 -8.99 23.07 3.56
C VAL A 318 -8.08 23.10 4.79
N LEU A 319 -6.96 23.83 4.71
CA LEU A 319 -6.04 24.01 5.83
C LEU A 319 -6.70 24.72 7.03
N ALA A 320 -7.53 25.74 6.77
CA ALA A 320 -8.29 26.41 7.83
C ALA A 320 -9.27 25.46 8.53
N ILE A 321 -10.01 24.65 7.77
CA ILE A 321 -10.95 23.67 8.31
C ILE A 321 -10.21 22.57 9.08
N ASN A 322 -9.09 22.05 8.58
CA ASN A 322 -8.25 21.09 9.29
C ASN A 322 -7.85 21.63 10.68
N LYS A 323 -7.41 22.89 10.74
CA LYS A 323 -7.08 23.54 12.01
C LYS A 323 -8.29 23.65 12.94
N MET A 324 -9.49 23.90 12.42
CA MET A 324 -10.71 23.91 13.25
C MET A 324 -11.01 22.53 13.85
N TYR A 325 -10.77 21.44 13.13
CA TYR A 325 -10.97 20.09 13.66
C TYR A 325 -9.93 19.68 14.70
N VAL A 326 -8.67 20.12 14.54
CA VAL A 326 -7.58 19.80 15.48
C VAL A 326 -7.62 20.70 16.72
N PHE A 327 -7.87 22.00 16.54
CA PHE A 327 -7.77 23.01 17.61
C PHE A 327 -9.11 23.50 18.14
N GLY A 328 -10.23 23.28 17.44
CA GLY A 328 -11.54 23.77 17.87
C GLY A 328 -12.05 23.17 19.18
N GLY A 329 -11.43 22.08 19.67
CA GLY A 329 -11.68 21.53 21.01
C GLY A 329 -10.83 22.13 22.13
N LYS A 330 -9.77 22.89 21.81
CA LYS A 330 -8.95 23.61 22.79
C LYS A 330 -9.53 25.01 22.97
N GLY A 331 -10.62 25.06 23.73
CA GLY A 331 -11.26 26.32 24.11
C GLY A 331 -10.29 27.27 24.81
N HIS A 332 -10.42 28.55 24.45
CA HIS A 332 -9.98 29.72 25.22
C HIS A 332 -10.55 29.74 26.63
#